data_AF-A0A4P5SHB3-F1
#
_entry.id   AF-A0A4P5SHB3-F1
#
_cell.length_a   1.000
_cell.length_b   1.000
_cell.length_c   1.000
_cell.angle_alpha   90.00
_cell.angle_beta   90.00
_cell.angle_gamma   90.00
#
_symmetry.space_group_name_H-M   'P 1'
#
loop_
_entity.id
_entity.type
_entity.pdbx_description
1 polymer ?
#
loop_
_entity_poly.entity_id
_entity_poly.type
_entity_poly.pdbx_seq_one_letter_code
_entity_poly.pdbx_strand_id
1 'polypeptide(L)'
;MSIAKIRSKLNSVNNNQVGIKLGAITTNLKSTPTIIARDLVIEGQVESKGLIEIEGNIRGTINGNSVIIREEGVVEGHVFSEFLNIRGKIEGTIKAKNISVSSKARIVGDIEYGSLAVEDGASIDGQFKKIQNS
;
A
#
# COMPACT_ATOMS: atom_id res chain seq x y z
N MET A 1 -53.43 25.44 8.91
CA MET A 1 -53.56 24.02 9.33
C MET A 1 -52.77 23.22 8.31
N SER A 2 -51.53 22.80 8.63
CA SER A 2 -51.19 21.47 9.17
C SER A 2 -51.87 20.38 8.33
N ILE A 3 -51.22 19.34 7.80
CA ILE A 3 -50.33 18.37 8.45
C ILE A 3 -49.71 17.61 7.27
N ALA A 4 -48.41 17.69 7.00
CA ALA A 4 -47.45 16.65 7.34
C ALA A 4 -48.00 15.20 7.31
N LYS A 5 -47.17 14.31 6.73
CA LYS A 5 -47.16 12.84 6.91
C LYS A 5 -48.25 12.14 6.08
N ILE A 6 -47.94 11.29 5.09
CA ILE A 6 -47.40 9.92 5.24
C ILE A 6 -47.17 9.43 3.79
N ARG A 7 -45.91 9.31 3.35
CA ARG A 7 -45.15 8.05 3.18
C ARG A 7 -45.64 7.13 2.06
N SER A 8 -44.64 6.58 1.35
CA SER A 8 -44.61 5.23 0.75
C SER A 8 -44.84 5.11 -0.76
N LYS A 9 -43.74 5.25 -1.50
CA LYS A 9 -43.31 4.51 -2.70
C LYS A 9 -41.88 5.03 -2.99
N LEU A 10 -40.76 4.49 -2.51
CA LEU A 10 -40.32 3.09 -2.36
C LEU A 10 -40.70 2.25 -3.58
N ASN A 11 -40.08 2.56 -4.74
CA ASN A 11 -39.27 1.57 -5.47
C ASN A 11 -38.76 2.12 -6.81
N SER A 12 -37.56 1.63 -7.15
CA SER A 12 -36.74 1.89 -8.35
C SER A 12 -36.10 3.29 -8.34
N VAL A 13 -34.78 3.45 -8.45
CA VAL A 13 -33.82 2.72 -9.29
C VAL A 13 -32.46 2.68 -8.57
N ASN A 14 -31.95 1.47 -8.36
CA ASN A 14 -30.52 1.23 -8.15
C ASN A 14 -29.77 1.69 -9.40
N ASN A 15 -28.89 2.67 -9.28
CA ASN A 15 -27.53 2.58 -9.80
C ASN A 15 -26.77 3.88 -9.49
N ASN A 16 -25.55 3.69 -9.01
CA ASN A 16 -24.64 4.69 -8.47
C ASN A 16 -24.16 5.69 -9.54
N GLN A 17 -25.01 6.66 -9.88
CA GLN A 17 -24.57 7.89 -10.54
C GLN A 17 -25.11 9.08 -9.75
N VAL A 18 -24.34 9.52 -8.74
CA VAL A 18 -24.47 10.89 -8.27
C VAL A 18 -23.58 11.74 -9.16
N GLY A 19 -24.22 12.53 -10.02
CA GLY A 19 -23.58 13.38 -11.02
C GLY A 19 -22.66 14.44 -10.43
N ILE A 20 -21.67 14.85 -11.23
CA ILE A 20 -20.79 15.97 -10.94
C ILE A 20 -21.43 17.27 -11.43
N LYS A 21 -21.81 18.15 -10.49
CA LYS A 21 -22.13 19.55 -10.77
C LYS A 21 -20.79 20.30 -10.99
N LEU A 22 -20.68 21.01 -12.12
CA LEU A 22 -19.57 21.92 -12.44
C LEU A 22 -19.29 22.85 -11.25
N GLY A 23 -18.12 22.72 -10.62
CA GLY A 23 -17.71 23.55 -9.47
C GLY A 23 -16.54 23.02 -8.63
N ALA A 24 -16.19 21.74 -8.75
CA ALA A 24 -14.95 21.21 -8.22
C ALA A 24 -14.51 20.04 -9.10
N ILE A 25 -13.41 20.22 -9.85
CA ILE A 25 -12.69 19.08 -10.42
C ILE A 25 -12.05 18.36 -9.22
N THR A 26 -12.84 17.56 -8.51
CA THR A 26 -12.30 16.56 -7.61
C THR A 26 -11.99 15.36 -8.50
N THR A 27 -10.81 15.39 -9.13
CA THR A 27 -10.20 14.22 -9.72
C THR A 27 -9.89 13.25 -8.57
N ASN A 28 -10.93 12.60 -8.06
CA ASN A 28 -10.80 11.40 -7.26
C ASN A 28 -10.40 10.28 -8.24
N LEU A 29 -9.15 10.36 -8.71
CA LEU A 29 -8.46 9.27 -9.36
C LEU A 29 -8.22 8.23 -8.26
N LYS A 30 -9.27 7.51 -7.87
CA LYS A 30 -9.12 6.22 -7.19
C LYS A 30 -8.34 5.34 -8.17
N SER A 31 -7.02 5.39 -8.10
CA SER A 31 -6.17 4.40 -8.74
C SER A 31 -6.51 3.07 -8.09
N THR A 32 -7.07 2.15 -8.86
CA THR A 32 -7.30 0.79 -8.39
C THR A 32 -5.95 0.22 -7.92
N PRO A 33 -5.84 -0.24 -6.67
CA PRO A 33 -4.60 -0.85 -6.21
C PRO A 33 -4.33 -2.11 -7.02
N THR A 34 -3.06 -2.36 -7.32
CA THR A 34 -2.61 -3.66 -7.84
C THR A 34 -2.45 -4.59 -6.65
N ILE A 35 -3.22 -5.68 -6.60
CA ILE A 35 -3.17 -6.65 -5.51
C ILE A 35 -2.52 -7.93 -6.03
N ILE A 36 -1.44 -8.34 -5.40
CA ILE A 36 -0.79 -9.63 -5.60
C ILE A 36 -1.28 -10.57 -4.52
N ALA A 37 -2.15 -11.52 -4.90
CA ALA A 37 -2.78 -12.44 -3.98
C ALA A 37 -1.82 -13.51 -3.45
N ARG A 38 -2.21 -14.15 -2.34
CA ARG A 38 -1.40 -15.11 -1.58
C ARG A 38 -0.95 -16.36 -2.36
N ASP A 39 -1.69 -16.77 -3.38
CA ASP A 39 -1.35 -17.98 -4.16
C ASP A 39 -0.28 -17.73 -5.24
N LEU A 40 0.12 -16.46 -5.41
CA LEU A 40 0.94 -16.05 -6.52
C LEU A 40 2.41 -15.96 -6.08
N VAL A 41 3.28 -16.53 -6.91
CA VAL A 41 4.74 -16.39 -6.81
C VAL A 41 5.23 -15.61 -8.03
N ILE A 42 5.88 -14.46 -7.81
CA ILE A 42 6.52 -13.69 -8.88
C ILE A 42 8.02 -13.87 -8.75
N GLU A 43 8.67 -14.26 -9.84
CA GLU A 43 10.13 -14.27 -9.94
C GLU A 43 10.55 -13.28 -11.05
N GLY A 44 11.33 -12.24 -10.71
CA GLY A 44 11.79 -11.22 -11.65
C GLY A 44 11.63 -9.78 -11.16
N GLN A 45 11.21 -8.88 -12.07
CA GLN A 45 11.07 -7.45 -11.80
C GLN A 45 9.61 -7.01 -11.90
N VAL A 46 9.13 -6.30 -10.88
CA VAL A 46 7.79 -5.72 -10.82
C VAL A 46 7.91 -4.21 -10.82
N GLU A 47 7.21 -3.54 -11.75
CA GLU A 47 7.15 -2.08 -11.80
C GLU A 47 5.70 -1.59 -11.79
N SER A 48 5.37 -0.66 -10.90
CA SER A 48 4.09 0.02 -10.91
C SER A 48 4.22 1.49 -10.54
N LYS A 49 3.43 2.33 -11.21
CA LYS A 49 3.34 3.77 -10.91
C LYS A 49 2.32 4.07 -9.81
N GLY A 50 1.49 3.10 -9.44
CA GLY A 50 0.41 3.26 -8.47
C GLY A 50 0.71 2.62 -7.12
N LEU A 51 -0.37 2.30 -6.41
CA LEU A 51 -0.35 1.54 -5.17
C LEU A 51 -0.26 0.03 -5.47
N ILE A 52 0.74 -0.64 -4.90
CA ILE A 52 0.88 -2.09 -4.94
C ILE A 52 0.61 -2.65 -3.54
N GLU A 53 -0.25 -3.66 -3.45
CA GLU A 53 -0.45 -4.48 -2.26
C GLU A 53 0.02 -5.90 -2.51
N ILE A 54 0.86 -6.41 -1.63
CA ILE A 54 1.51 -7.72 -1.76
C ILE A 54 1.05 -8.58 -0.59
N GLU A 55 0.29 -9.63 -0.90
CA GLU A 55 -0.08 -10.70 0.03
C GLU A 55 0.61 -12.03 -0.33
N GLY A 56 1.24 -12.14 -1.51
CA GLY A 56 1.93 -13.35 -1.99
C GLY A 56 3.45 -13.32 -1.83
N ASN A 57 4.13 -14.17 -2.60
CA ASN A 57 5.58 -14.29 -2.58
C ASN A 57 6.21 -13.60 -3.79
N ILE A 58 7.23 -12.76 -3.57
CA ILE A 58 7.96 -12.09 -4.64
C ILE A 58 9.45 -12.33 -4.45
N ARG A 59 10.11 -12.82 -5.51
CA ARG A 59 11.55 -13.00 -5.60
C ARG A 59 12.11 -12.10 -6.70
N GLY A 60 12.90 -11.11 -6.31
CA GLY A 60 13.56 -10.19 -7.23
C GLY A 60 13.36 -8.73 -6.85
N THR A 61 13.10 -7.88 -7.84
CA THR A 61 13.13 -6.42 -7.68
C THR A 61 11.74 -5.81 -7.80
N ILE A 62 11.32 -5.03 -6.81
CA ILE A 62 10.05 -4.31 -6.79
C ILE A 62 10.33 -2.82 -6.88
N ASN A 63 9.79 -2.18 -7.91
CA ASN A 63 9.79 -0.72 -8.08
C ASN A 63 8.35 -0.22 -8.03
N GLY A 64 8.01 0.55 -6.99
CA GLY A 64 6.67 1.10 -6.82
C GLY A 64 6.69 2.49 -6.22
N ASN A 65 5.71 3.35 -6.52
CA ASN A 65 5.60 4.62 -5.77
C ASN A 65 5.16 4.35 -4.31
N SER A 66 4.06 3.62 -4.16
CA SER A 66 3.52 3.21 -2.86
C SER A 66 3.39 1.69 -2.80
N VAL A 67 4.08 1.06 -1.86
CA VAL A 67 4.12 -0.38 -1.70
C VAL A 67 3.65 -0.76 -0.29
N ILE A 68 2.71 -1.68 -0.22
CA ILE A 68 2.20 -2.26 1.03
C ILE A 68 2.45 -3.76 0.99
N ILE A 69 3.27 -4.25 1.92
CA ILE A 69 3.48 -5.68 2.13
C ILE A 69 2.59 -6.07 3.31
N ARG A 70 1.59 -6.91 3.03
CA ARG A 70 0.63 -7.40 4.02
C ARG A 70 1.26 -8.51 4.86
N GLU A 71 0.54 -8.96 5.89
CA GLU A 71 1.02 -9.93 6.88
C GLU A 71 1.51 -11.25 6.26
N GLU A 72 0.81 -11.75 5.24
CA GLU A 72 1.18 -12.97 4.49
C GLU A 72 2.20 -12.71 3.37
N GLY A 73 2.51 -11.44 3.09
CA GLY A 73 3.42 -11.06 2.02
C GLY A 73 4.87 -11.37 2.38
N VAL A 74 5.57 -12.06 1.47
CA VAL A 74 6.99 -12.38 1.60
C VAL A 74 7.72 -11.83 0.39
N VAL A 75 8.75 -11.02 0.65
CA VAL A 75 9.58 -10.43 -0.40
C VAL A 75 11.04 -10.81 -0.17
N GLU A 76 11.64 -11.44 -1.16
CA GLU A 76 13.05 -11.82 -1.21
C GLU A 76 13.73 -11.03 -2.35
N GLY A 77 14.60 -10.06 -2.02
CA GLY A 77 15.34 -9.28 -3.02
C GLY A 77 15.41 -7.80 -2.72
N HIS A 78 15.11 -6.96 -3.73
CA HIS A 78 15.29 -5.50 -3.63
C HIS A 78 13.95 -4.77 -3.72
N VAL A 79 13.69 -3.88 -2.77
CA VAL A 79 12.46 -3.06 -2.75
C VAL A 79 12.81 -1.60 -2.86
N PHE A 80 12.35 -0.95 -3.92
CA PHE A 80 12.50 0.47 -4.17
C PHE A 80 11.13 1.16 -4.17
N SER A 81 10.89 2.05 -3.21
CA SER A 81 9.66 2.84 -3.21
C SER A 81 9.76 4.22 -2.57
N GLU A 82 8.75 5.07 -2.78
CA GLU A 82 8.70 6.35 -2.06
C GLU A 82 8.03 6.18 -0.69
N PHE A 83 6.94 5.40 -0.66
CA PHE A 83 6.22 5.01 0.53
C PHE A 83 6.22 3.48 0.64
N LEU A 84 6.68 2.97 1.78
CA LEU A 84 6.73 1.55 2.08
C LEU A 84 6.04 1.27 3.41
N ASN A 85 5.00 0.44 3.38
CA ASN A 85 4.35 -0.08 4.58
C ASN A 85 4.61 -1.59 4.68
N ILE A 86 5.22 -2.01 5.78
CA ILE A 86 5.68 -3.39 5.97
C ILE A 86 4.89 -3.98 7.13
N ARG A 87 4.11 -5.02 6.84
CA ARG A 87 3.39 -5.83 7.84
C ARG A 87 3.82 -7.30 7.84
N GLY A 88 4.40 -7.76 6.73
CA GLY A 88 4.87 -9.13 6.54
C GLY A 88 6.39 -9.26 6.65
N LYS A 89 6.96 -10.13 5.80
CA LYS A 89 8.38 -10.49 5.84
C LYS A 89 9.14 -9.95 4.64
N ILE A 90 10.32 -9.38 4.87
CA ILE A 90 11.24 -8.96 3.82
C ILE A 90 12.64 -9.47 4.12
N GLU A 91 13.29 -10.05 3.11
CA GLU A 91 14.69 -10.44 3.14
C GLU A 91 15.42 -9.79 1.95
N GLY A 92 16.41 -8.94 2.23
CA GLY A 92 17.23 -8.28 1.23
C GLY A 92 17.39 -6.77 1.45
N THR A 93 17.52 -6.00 0.36
CA THR A 93 17.79 -4.55 0.45
C THR A 93 16.52 -3.74 0.25
N ILE A 94 16.24 -2.86 1.20
CA ILE A 94 15.11 -1.95 1.16
C ILE A 94 15.62 -0.53 0.94
N LYS A 95 15.05 0.18 -0.02
CA LYS A 95 15.34 1.59 -0.26
C LYS A 95 14.04 2.36 -0.44
N ALA A 96 13.69 3.16 0.56
CA ALA A 96 12.51 4.00 0.46
C ALA A 96 12.59 5.33 1.20
N LYS A 97 11.86 6.36 0.74
CA LYS A 97 11.88 7.65 1.43
C LYS A 97 11.13 7.59 2.76
N ASN A 98 9.96 6.96 2.79
CA ASN A 98 9.13 6.84 3.98
C ASN A 98 8.84 5.38 4.25
N ILE A 99 9.32 4.85 5.37
CA ILE A 99 9.12 3.46 5.77
C ILE A 99 8.27 3.45 7.04
N SER A 100 7.20 2.67 7.02
CA SER A 100 6.38 2.32 8.19
C SER A 100 6.44 0.82 8.41
N VAL A 101 6.93 0.42 9.58
CA VAL A 101 7.09 -0.97 9.98
C VAL A 101 6.06 -1.27 11.05
N SER A 102 5.12 -2.18 10.76
CA SER A 102 4.09 -2.59 11.72
C SER A 102 4.60 -3.60 12.74
N SER A 103 3.88 -3.71 13.85
CA SER A 103 4.22 -4.55 15.02
C SER A 103 4.52 -6.03 14.73
N LYS A 104 4.03 -6.60 13.63
CA LYS A 104 4.28 -8.00 13.24
C LYS A 104 5.31 -8.17 12.13
N ALA A 105 5.85 -7.08 11.61
CA ALA A 105 6.75 -7.12 10.49
C ALA A 105 8.11 -7.72 10.88
N ARG A 106 8.69 -8.48 9.94
CA ARG A 106 10.03 -9.02 10.07
C ARG A 106 10.89 -8.62 8.88
N ILE A 107 11.97 -7.91 9.15
CA ILE A 107 12.89 -7.43 8.12
C ILE A 107 14.28 -7.99 8.39
N VAL A 108 14.90 -8.56 7.37
CA VAL A 108 16.28 -9.05 7.40
C VAL A 108 17.06 -8.43 6.24
N GLY A 109 18.04 -7.58 6.53
CA GLY A 109 18.93 -6.98 5.53
C GLY A 109 19.10 -5.47 5.65
N ASP A 110 19.59 -4.84 4.58
CA ASP A 110 19.98 -3.43 4.59
C ASP A 110 18.82 -2.48 4.27
N ILE A 111 18.66 -1.44 5.06
CA ILE A 111 17.55 -0.48 4.94
C ILE A 111 18.11 0.93 4.71
N GLU A 112 17.95 1.44 3.50
CA GLU A 112 18.14 2.85 3.15
C GLU A 112 16.83 3.62 3.30
N TYR A 113 16.76 4.57 4.22
CA TYR A 113 15.52 5.31 4.52
C TYR A 113 15.69 6.82 4.64
N GLY A 114 14.66 7.60 4.27
CA GLY A 114 14.58 9.02 4.58
C GLY A 114 13.97 9.29 5.96
N SER A 115 12.76 8.75 6.15
CA SER A 115 11.95 8.77 7.36
C SER A 115 11.53 7.33 7.69
N LEU A 116 11.64 6.95 8.96
CA LEU A 116 11.35 5.61 9.45
C LEU A 116 10.46 5.69 10.69
N ALA A 117 9.33 5.00 10.64
CA ALA A 117 8.43 4.78 11.76
C ALA A 117 8.35 3.27 12.04
N VAL A 118 8.50 2.89 13.30
CA VAL A 118 8.48 1.50 13.73
C VAL A 118 7.49 1.37 14.88
N GLU A 119 6.54 0.45 14.74
CA GLU A 119 5.59 0.09 15.79
C GLU A 119 6.22 -0.90 16.78
N ASP A 120 5.71 -0.89 18.02
CA ASP A 120 6.14 -1.82 19.06
C ASP A 120 5.87 -3.28 18.66
N GLY A 121 6.87 -4.14 18.80
CA GLY A 121 6.83 -5.55 18.39
C GLY A 121 7.50 -5.89 17.07
N ALA A 122 7.84 -4.89 16.23
CA ALA A 122 8.52 -5.14 14.97
C ALA A 122 9.93 -5.74 15.17
N SER A 123 10.28 -6.74 14.38
CA SER A 123 11.60 -7.38 14.40
C SER A 123 12.41 -6.97 13.19
N ILE A 124 13.53 -6.30 13.40
CA ILE A 124 14.41 -5.85 12.32
C ILE A 124 15.83 -6.30 12.62
N ASP A 125 16.43 -7.02 11.67
CA ASP A 125 17.81 -7.50 11.74
C ASP A 125 18.57 -7.04 10.50
N GLY A 126 19.56 -6.16 10.68
CA GLY A 126 20.36 -5.64 9.59
C GLY A 126 20.85 -4.22 9.82
N GLN A 127 21.34 -3.58 8.75
CA GLN A 127 21.94 -2.25 8.84
C GLN A 127 20.98 -1.16 8.37
N PHE A 128 21.03 -0.03 9.07
CA PHE A 128 20.19 1.13 8.81
C PHE A 128 21.07 2.26 8.28
N LYS A 129 20.68 2.82 7.12
CA LYS A 129 21.39 3.94 6.50
C LYS A 129 20.39 5.04 6.13
N LYS A 130 20.62 6.22 6.68
CA LYS A 130 19.78 7.39 6.37
C LYS A 130 20.17 7.97 5.01
N ILE A 131 19.20 8.17 4.14
CA ILE A 131 19.36 8.87 2.86
C ILE A 131 19.45 10.37 3.18
N GLN A 132 20.63 10.97 3.03
CA GLN A 132 20.79 12.42 3.15
C GLN A 132 20.34 13.06 1.83
N ASN A 133 19.27 13.85 1.87
CA ASN A 133 18.99 14.81 0.81
C ASN A 133 19.92 16.01 1.03
N SER A 134 20.91 16.17 0.17
CA SER A 134 21.74 17.38 0.08
C SER A 134 20.98 18.53 -0.58
#